data_AF-A0A441Z8G7-F1
#
_entry.id   AF-A0A441Z8G7-F1
#
_cell.length_a   1.000
_cell.length_b   1.000
_cell.length_c   1.000
_cell.angle_alpha   90.00
_cell.angle_beta   90.00
_cell.angle_gamma   90.00
#
_symmetry.space_group_name_H-M   'P 1'
#
loop_
_entity.id
_entity.type
_entity.pdbx_description
1 polymer ?
#
loop_
_entity_poly.entity_id
_entity_poly.type
_entity_poly.pdbx_seq_one_letter_code
_entity_poly.pdbx_strand_id
1 'polypeptide(L)'
;MPDDLSSHRLIGFEGAIEKITPARWLRCVAPDCEIACRSNSVLGLLLAIQSGFGLALLPCQIGDAEPDLVRVIDPQPGLTSGFWILTHPDLHKRPKIRAFFDFMSEEIVKYRPLLLGQTRPLRSDGKRLETAKTTRPAEPH
;
A
#
# COMPACT_ATOMS: atom_id res chain seq x y z
N MET A 1 -2.03 -19.19 -3.11
CA MET A 1 -1.00 -18.15 -2.92
C MET A 1 -1.40 -16.96 -3.79
N PRO A 2 -0.69 -15.82 -3.85
CA PRO A 2 -0.90 -14.83 -4.91
C PRO A 2 -0.43 -15.38 -6.27
N ASP A 3 -0.94 -16.56 -6.67
CA ASP A 3 -0.56 -17.29 -7.87
C ASP A 3 -0.98 -16.53 -9.15
N ASP A 4 -1.80 -15.50 -9.00
CA ASP A 4 -2.25 -14.60 -10.08
C ASP A 4 -1.33 -13.36 -10.24
N LEU A 5 -0.38 -13.10 -9.34
CA LEU A 5 0.49 -11.92 -9.53
C LEU A 5 1.35 -12.06 -10.80
N SER A 6 1.76 -13.28 -11.12
CA SER A 6 2.59 -13.62 -12.29
C SER A 6 1.90 -13.32 -13.63
N SER A 7 0.57 -13.20 -13.67
CA SER A 7 -0.19 -12.84 -14.86
C SER A 7 -0.21 -11.32 -15.11
N HIS A 8 0.28 -10.53 -14.15
CA HIS A 8 0.27 -9.08 -14.19
C HIS A 8 1.68 -8.49 -14.27
N ARG A 9 1.81 -7.34 -14.95
CA ARG A 9 3.02 -6.53 -14.87
C ARG A 9 3.06 -5.77 -13.55
N LEU A 10 4.24 -5.63 -12.99
CA LEU A 10 4.47 -4.87 -11.77
C LEU A 10 5.19 -3.56 -12.05
N ILE A 11 4.97 -2.61 -11.16
CA ILE A 11 5.73 -1.36 -11.09
C ILE A 11 6.73 -1.52 -9.95
N GLY A 12 8.01 -1.46 -10.31
CA GLY A 12 9.12 -1.67 -9.39
C GLY A 12 9.56 -0.40 -8.67
N PHE A 13 10.38 -0.62 -7.65
CA PHE A 13 11.07 0.45 -6.93
C PHE A 13 12.46 0.68 -7.55
N GLU A 14 12.94 1.93 -7.50
CA GLU A 14 14.33 2.28 -7.85
C GLU A 14 14.92 3.31 -6.88
N GLY A 15 16.24 3.49 -6.94
CA GLY A 15 16.94 4.48 -6.12
C GLY A 15 16.88 4.18 -4.62
N ALA A 16 16.69 5.22 -3.81
CA ALA A 16 16.71 5.08 -2.34
C ALA A 16 15.64 4.13 -1.80
N ILE A 17 14.50 4.00 -2.49
CA ILE A 17 13.39 3.14 -2.07
C ILE A 17 13.47 1.71 -2.62
N GLU A 18 14.53 1.33 -3.34
CA GLU A 18 14.70 -0.05 -3.81
C GLU A 18 15.05 -1.04 -2.68
N LYS A 19 15.64 -0.53 -1.59
CA LYS A 19 16.18 -1.34 -0.48
C LYS A 19 15.24 -1.47 0.71
N ILE A 20 14.09 -0.79 0.69
CA ILE A 20 13.12 -0.83 1.80
C ILE A 20 12.41 -2.19 1.86
N THR A 21 11.83 -2.50 3.02
CA THR A 21 11.12 -3.77 3.26
C THR A 21 10.04 -4.06 2.22
N PRO A 22 9.14 -3.12 1.83
CA PRO A 22 8.19 -3.35 0.74
C PRO A 22 8.82 -3.77 -0.60
N ALA A 23 9.92 -3.12 -1.01
CA ALA A 23 10.58 -3.42 -2.27
C ALA A 23 11.23 -4.81 -2.26
N ARG A 24 11.82 -5.21 -1.11
CA ARG A 24 12.35 -6.57 -0.94
C ARG A 24 11.24 -7.62 -0.96
N TRP A 25 10.15 -7.37 -0.24
CA TRP A 25 9.01 -8.28 -0.21
C TRP A 25 8.42 -8.51 -1.60
N LEU A 26 8.26 -7.45 -2.41
CA LEU A 26 7.73 -7.56 -3.77
C LEU A 26 8.57 -8.51 -4.64
N ARG A 27 9.90 -8.37 -4.57
CA ARG A 27 10.84 -9.26 -5.29
C ARG A 27 10.78 -10.70 -4.81
N CYS A 28 10.48 -10.93 -3.53
CA CYS A 28 10.37 -12.27 -2.97
C CYS A 28 9.07 -12.97 -3.35
N VAL A 29 7.95 -12.23 -3.41
CA VAL A 29 6.64 -12.82 -3.71
C VAL A 29 6.34 -12.92 -5.20
N ALA A 30 7.01 -12.13 -6.03
CA ALA A 30 6.84 -12.13 -7.48
C ALA A 30 8.21 -12.01 -8.18
N PRO A 31 9.09 -13.02 -8.03
CA PRO A 31 10.45 -12.98 -8.58
C PRO A 31 10.47 -12.98 -10.11
N ASP A 32 9.49 -13.64 -10.74
CA ASP A 32 9.43 -13.86 -12.19
C ASP A 32 8.47 -12.89 -12.90
N CYS A 33 7.94 -11.89 -12.19
CA CYS A 33 7.01 -10.91 -12.76
C CYS A 33 7.73 -9.93 -13.70
N GLU A 34 7.09 -9.60 -14.82
CA GLU A 34 7.54 -8.52 -15.68
C GLU A 34 7.45 -7.17 -14.95
N ILE A 35 8.53 -6.39 -14.98
CA ILE A 35 8.54 -5.00 -14.47
C ILE A 35 8.25 -4.04 -15.62
N ALA A 36 7.05 -3.46 -15.66
CA ALA A 36 6.66 -2.52 -16.72
C ALA A 36 7.42 -1.19 -16.64
N CYS A 37 7.64 -0.69 -15.42
CA CYS A 37 8.43 0.51 -15.15
C CYS A 37 8.88 0.54 -13.68
N ARG A 38 9.70 1.52 -13.33
CA ARG A 38 10.18 1.73 -11.96
C ARG A 38 9.99 3.18 -11.53
N SER A 39 9.85 3.40 -10.23
CA SER A 39 9.82 4.75 -9.65
C SER A 39 10.58 4.83 -8.32
N ASN A 40 11.17 5.99 -8.08
CA ASN A 40 11.87 6.32 -6.83
C ASN A 40 10.97 7.06 -5.82
N SER A 41 9.68 7.23 -6.09
CA SER A 41 8.74 7.92 -5.21
C SER A 41 7.38 7.22 -5.18
N VAL A 42 6.68 7.33 -4.04
CA VAL A 42 5.32 6.79 -3.89
C VAL A 42 4.33 7.44 -4.86
N LEU A 43 4.46 8.75 -5.10
CA LEU A 43 3.63 9.46 -6.06
C LEU A 43 3.85 8.95 -7.49
N GLY A 44 5.09 8.67 -7.87
CA GLY A 44 5.38 8.11 -9.19
C GLY A 44 4.82 6.69 -9.36
N LEU A 45 4.84 5.87 -8.31
CA LEU A 45 4.14 4.57 -8.32
C LEU A 45 2.63 4.74 -8.54
N LEU A 46 2.01 5.66 -7.80
CA LEU A 46 0.59 5.96 -7.93
C LEU A 46 0.20 6.39 -9.36
N LEU A 47 0.92 7.37 -9.91
CA LEU A 47 0.66 7.87 -11.28
C LEU A 47 0.86 6.77 -12.34
N ALA A 48 1.83 5.88 -12.15
CA ALA A 48 2.05 4.74 -13.03
C ALA A 48 0.89 3.72 -12.95
N ILE A 49 0.33 3.46 -11.76
CA ILE A 49 -0.88 2.62 -11.62
C ILE A 49 -2.06 3.27 -12.34
N GLN A 50 -2.33 4.55 -12.08
CA GLN A 50 -3.45 5.28 -12.69
C GLN A 50 -3.33 5.36 -14.22
N SER A 51 -2.10 5.34 -14.74
CA SER A 51 -1.82 5.30 -16.19
C SER A 51 -1.87 3.88 -16.78
N GLY A 52 -2.20 2.85 -15.99
CA GLY A 52 -2.39 1.48 -16.46
C GLY A 52 -1.11 0.66 -16.69
N PHE A 53 0.02 1.06 -16.09
CA PHE A 53 1.28 0.33 -16.29
C PHE A 53 1.29 -1.04 -15.60
N GLY A 54 0.55 -1.21 -14.50
CA GLY A 54 0.45 -2.49 -13.80
C GLY A 54 0.09 -2.32 -12.32
N LEU A 55 0.46 -3.33 -11.52
CA LEU A 55 0.26 -3.33 -10.08
C LEU A 55 1.47 -2.74 -9.36
N ALA A 56 1.26 -2.00 -8.27
CA ALA A 56 2.34 -1.57 -7.39
C ALA A 56 1.97 -1.73 -5.91
N LEU A 57 3.00 -1.79 -5.07
CA LEU A 57 2.81 -1.64 -3.63
C LEU A 57 2.72 -0.17 -3.28
N LEU A 58 1.61 0.21 -2.65
CA LEU A 58 1.38 1.54 -2.10
C LEU A 58 1.16 1.47 -0.59
N PRO A 59 1.53 2.52 0.17
CA PRO A 59 1.02 2.69 1.51
C PRO A 59 -0.51 2.71 1.51
N CYS A 60 -1.16 2.04 2.46
CA CYS A 60 -2.61 1.86 2.45
C CYS A 60 -3.37 3.19 2.45
N GLN A 61 -2.91 4.18 3.24
CA GLN A 61 -3.53 5.50 3.27
C GLN A 61 -3.52 6.23 1.91
N ILE A 62 -2.56 5.92 1.04
CA ILE A 62 -2.49 6.49 -0.30
C ILE A 62 -3.41 5.70 -1.23
N GLY A 63 -3.27 4.37 -1.27
CA GLY A 63 -4.09 3.53 -2.15
C GLY A 63 -5.60 3.60 -1.85
N ASP A 64 -5.98 3.69 -0.57
CA ASP A 64 -7.39 3.74 -0.14
C ASP A 64 -8.06 5.09 -0.40
N ALA A 65 -7.27 6.16 -0.54
CA ALA A 65 -7.75 7.50 -0.86
C ALA A 65 -8.12 7.63 -2.35
N GLU A 66 -7.67 6.69 -3.18
CA GLU A 66 -7.86 6.73 -4.64
C GLU A 66 -9.08 5.88 -5.03
N PRO A 67 -10.19 6.49 -5.47
CA PRO A 67 -11.44 5.77 -5.71
C PRO A 67 -11.38 4.80 -6.90
N ASP A 68 -10.50 5.09 -7.86
CA ASP A 68 -10.32 4.30 -9.08
C ASP A 68 -9.32 3.15 -8.89
N LEU A 69 -8.73 3.02 -7.69
CA LEU A 69 -7.83 1.92 -7.35
C LEU A 69 -8.54 0.82 -6.58
N VAL A 70 -8.12 -0.41 -6.85
CA VAL A 70 -8.60 -1.60 -6.15
C VAL A 70 -7.43 -2.24 -5.43
N ARG A 71 -7.62 -2.47 -4.12
CA ARG A 71 -6.69 -3.28 -3.34
C ARG A 71 -6.82 -4.74 -3.75
N VAL A 72 -5.75 -5.31 -4.31
CA VAL A 72 -5.69 -6.71 -4.77
C VAL A 72 -5.06 -7.65 -3.74
N ILE A 73 -4.25 -7.13 -2.81
CA ILE A 73 -3.63 -7.89 -1.72
C ILE A 73 -3.93 -7.16 -0.41
N ASP A 74 -4.37 -7.91 0.61
CA ASP A 74 -4.58 -7.35 1.95
C ASP A 74 -3.27 -6.89 2.60
N PRO A 75 -3.32 -5.90 3.53
CA PRO A 75 -2.13 -5.41 4.22
C PRO A 75 -1.36 -6.55 4.88
N GLN A 76 -0.09 -6.67 4.53
CA GLN A 76 0.76 -7.76 5.01
C GLN A 76 1.37 -7.37 6.37
N PRO A 77 1.23 -8.20 7.43
CA PRO A 77 1.78 -7.89 8.75
C PRO A 77 3.27 -7.54 8.72
N GLY A 78 4.06 -8.24 7.88
CA GLY A 78 5.49 -7.99 7.69
C GLY A 78 5.85 -6.70 6.94
N LEU A 79 4.87 -5.99 6.39
CA LEU A 79 5.02 -4.69 5.74
C LEU A 79 4.53 -3.52 6.60
N THR A 80 4.03 -3.80 7.81
CA THR A 80 3.62 -2.75 8.74
C THR A 80 4.86 -2.04 9.28
N SER A 81 4.97 -0.74 9.03
CA SER A 81 6.06 0.10 9.53
C SER A 81 5.54 1.07 10.58
N GLY A 82 6.37 1.35 11.59
CA GLY A 82 6.07 2.38 12.59
C GLY A 82 6.06 3.78 11.96
N PHE A 83 5.20 4.65 12.50
CA PHE A 83 5.19 6.08 12.20
C PHE A 83 6.05 6.81 13.24
N TRP A 84 6.99 7.62 12.78
CA TRP A 84 7.93 8.35 13.64
C TRP A 84 7.89 9.84 13.34
N ILE A 85 7.78 10.66 14.39
CA ILE A 85 7.96 12.11 14.30
C ILE A 85 9.37 12.40 14.79
N LEU A 86 10.20 13.00 13.94
CA LEU A 86 11.61 13.27 14.23
C LEU A 86 11.84 14.78 14.31
N THR A 87 12.65 15.21 15.27
CA THR A 87 13.14 16.57 15.39
C THR A 87 14.59 16.56 15.86
N HIS A 88 15.33 17.64 15.60
CA HIS A 88 16.66 17.80 16.17
C HIS A 88 16.58 17.85 17.71
N PRO A 89 17.49 17.21 18.46
CA PRO A 89 17.48 17.21 19.93
C PRO A 89 17.41 18.61 20.55
N ASP A 90 18.10 19.59 19.96
CA ASP A 90 18.11 20.97 20.43
C ASP A 90 16.75 21.68 20.26
N LEU A 91 15.94 21.23 19.30
CA LEU A 91 14.61 21.76 19.06
C LEU A 91 13.57 21.11 19.97
N HIS A 92 13.78 19.86 20.40
CA HIS A 92 12.84 19.10 21.21
C HIS A 92 12.50 19.79 22.54
N LYS A 93 13.43 20.56 23.11
CA LYS A 93 13.21 21.30 24.38
C LYS A 93 12.46 22.62 24.19
N ARG A 94 12.24 23.08 22.95
CA ARG A 94 11.55 24.35 22.70
C ARG A 94 10.06 24.18 23.00
N PRO A 95 9.43 25.09 23.78
CA PRO A 95 8.02 24.96 24.17
C PRO A 95 7.06 24.74 23.00
N LYS A 96 7.27 25.45 21.88
CA LYS A 96 6.44 25.30 20.66
C LYS A 96 6.56 23.92 20.02
N ILE A 97 7.75 23.33 20.04
CA ILE A 97 7.99 21.99 19.48
C ILE A 97 7.37 20.95 20.39
N ARG A 98 7.56 21.08 21.71
CA ARG A 98 6.94 20.16 22.67
C ARG A 98 5.41 20.16 22.56
N ALA A 99 4.79 21.35 22.50
CA ALA A 99 3.35 21.46 22.31
C ALA A 99 2.87 20.80 21.01
N PHE A 100 3.64 20.91 19.91
CA PHE A 100 3.34 20.21 18.67
C PHE A 100 3.46 18.69 18.80
N PHE A 101 4.50 18.18 19.47
CA PHE A 101 4.67 16.75 19.72
C PHE A 101 3.55 16.19 20.60
N ASP A 102 3.18 16.91 21.66
CA ASP A 102 2.09 16.53 22.56
C ASP A 102 0.78 16.42 21.76
N PHE A 103 0.43 17.46 20.99
CA PHE A 103 -0.74 17.45 20.10
C PHE A 103 -0.71 16.31 19.07
N MET A 104 0.39 16.15 18.34
CA MET A 104 0.50 15.12 17.31
C MET A 104 0.41 13.71 17.89
N SER A 105 0.94 13.49 19.10
CA SER A 105 0.88 12.19 19.77
C SER A 105 -0.56 11.77 20.09
N GLU A 106 -1.43 12.74 20.38
CA GLU A 106 -2.85 12.50 20.62
C GLU A 106 -3.62 12.36 19.30
N GLU A 107 -3.37 13.24 18.32
CA GLU A 107 -4.12 13.24 17.07
C GLU A 107 -3.82 12.04 16.16
N ILE A 108 -2.55 11.62 16.08
CA ILE A 108 -2.14 10.56 15.14
C ILE A 108 -2.83 9.22 15.42
N VAL A 109 -3.21 8.97 16.68
CA VAL A 109 -3.92 7.75 17.09
C VAL A 109 -5.30 7.65 16.42
N LYS A 110 -5.95 8.79 16.15
CA LYS A 110 -7.25 8.84 15.46
C LYS A 110 -7.18 8.33 14.02
N TYR A 111 -6.01 8.45 13.40
CA TYR A 111 -5.75 7.99 12.02
C TYR A 111 -5.21 6.55 11.96
N ARG A 112 -5.06 5.87 13.10
CA ARG A 112 -4.54 4.49 13.16
C ARG A 112 -5.27 3.53 12.20
N PRO A 113 -6.62 3.54 12.06
CA PRO A 113 -7.29 2.66 11.12
C PRO A 113 -6.85 2.89 9.66
N LEU A 114 -6.67 4.15 9.27
CA LEU A 114 -6.21 4.53 7.93
C LEU A 114 -4.75 4.11 7.70
N LEU A 115 -3.86 4.42 8.65
CA LEU A 115 -2.43 4.14 8.56
C LEU A 115 -2.12 2.63 8.57
N LEU A 116 -2.96 1.82 9.23
CA LEU A 116 -2.82 0.37 9.27
C LEU A 116 -3.61 -0.34 8.15
N GLY A 117 -4.22 0.41 7.22
CA GLY A 117 -5.01 -0.16 6.12
C GLY A 117 -6.25 -0.92 6.57
N GLN A 118 -6.77 -0.60 7.76
CA GLN A 118 -8.00 -1.15 8.33
C GLN A 118 -9.25 -0.44 7.79
N THR A 119 -9.07 0.70 7.12
CA THR A 119 -10.09 1.34 6.29
C THR A 119 -10.23 0.59 4.97
N ARG A 120 -11.47 0.48 4.49
CA ARG A 120 -11.76 -0.03 3.15
C ARG A 120 -11.64 1.13 2.14
N PRO A 121 -11.13 0.90 0.92
CA PRO A 121 -11.04 1.94 -0.11
C PRO A 121 -12.39 2.62 -0.33
N LEU A 122 -12.35 3.95 -0.48
CA LEU A 122 -13.51 4.77 -0.83
C LEU A 122 -13.90 4.47 -2.27
N ARG A 123 -14.76 3.48 -2.50
CA ARG A 123 -15.27 3.21 -3.86
C ARG A 123 -16.12 4.41 -4.29
N SER A 124 -15.79 5.01 -5.43
CA SER A 124 -16.78 5.79 -6.19
C SER A 124 -17.89 4.83 -6.62
N ASP A 125 -19.15 5.18 -6.31
CA ASP A 125 -20.31 4.33 -6.54
C ASP A 125 -20.42 3.84 -8.00
N GLY A 126 -20.67 2.53 -8.19
CA GLY A 126 -21.11 2.04 -9.51
C GLY A 126 -20.79 0.60 -9.92
N LYS A 127 -20.93 -0.40 -9.04
CA LYS A 127 -21.43 -1.79 -9.30
C LYS A 127 -20.82 -2.81 -8.34
N ARG A 128 -21.72 -3.50 -7.64
CA ARG A 128 -21.50 -4.74 -6.92
C ARG A 128 -21.15 -5.82 -7.95
N LEU A 129 -19.87 -6.24 -8.01
CA LEU A 129 -19.55 -7.53 -8.62
C LEU A 129 -20.05 -8.60 -7.65
N GLU A 130 -21.19 -9.18 -8.01
CA GLU A 130 -21.75 -10.34 -7.35
C GLU A 130 -20.73 -11.46 -7.35
N THR A 131 -20.58 -12.07 -6.18
CA THR A 131 -19.86 -13.32 -5.97
C THR A 131 -20.42 -14.39 -6.91
N ALA A 132 -19.71 -14.68 -8.01
CA ALA A 132 -19.92 -15.87 -8.80
C ALA A 132 -19.59 -17.09 -7.93
N LYS A 133 -20.65 -17.68 -7.39
CA LYS A 133 -20.68 -18.98 -6.73
C LYS A 133 -20.20 -20.00 -7.76
N THR A 134 -18.94 -20.43 -7.69
CA THR A 134 -18.49 -21.60 -8.47
C THR A 134 -19.08 -22.83 -7.80
N THR A 135 -20.21 -23.25 -8.35
CA THR A 135 -20.81 -24.56 -8.16
C THR A 135 -19.85 -25.59 -8.73
N ARG A 136 -19.39 -26.53 -7.89
CA ARG A 136 -18.67 -27.74 -8.33
C ARG A 136 -19.52 -28.47 -9.39
N PRO A 137 -18.97 -28.88 -10.53
CA PRO A 137 -19.53 -29.99 -11.28
C PRO A 137 -19.08 -31.31 -10.66
N ALA A 138 -20.03 -32.24 -10.59
CA ALA A 138 -19.87 -33.60 -10.11
C ALA A 138 -18.94 -34.44 -11.00
N GLU A 139 -18.27 -35.40 -10.37
CA GLU A 139 -17.58 -36.54 -11.01
C GLU A 139 -18.55 -37.35 -11.89
N PRO A 140 -18.01 -38.04 -12.92
CA PRO A 140 -18.61 -39.26 -13.40
C PRO A 140 -17.63 -40.45 -13.38
N HIS A 141 -18.09 -41.49 -12.70
CA HIS A 141 -17.81 -42.94 -12.82
C HIS A 141 -16.44 -43.50 -12.43
#